data_AF-A0A4R2MV42-F1
#
_entry.id   AF-A0A4R2MV42-F1
#
_cell.length_a   1.000
_cell.length_b   1.000
_cell.length_c   1.000
_cell.angle_alpha   90.00
_cell.angle_beta   90.00
_cell.angle_gamma   90.00
#
_symmetry.space_group_name_H-M   'P 1'
#
loop_
_entity.id
_entity.type
_entity.pdbx_description
1 polymer ?
#
loop_
_entity_poly.entity_id
_entity_poly.type
_entity_poly.pdbx_seq_one_letter_code
_entity_poly.pdbx_strand_id
1 'polypeptide(L)'
;MLIGCCALGALAAEPPKDEARVAEAARELLLQQAEREGWREPQVSLDVRAAGSGAAARCAQPEVRAAETTNPTRMRFELRCADGSTRAFMVRARLSAEVPVAAAALPAGRVLAEDDVVLQRHAVAGSPPPLAAAEDAVGRVARRSIGAGQMLTARLLDEPLLVRRGEAVQIRARRDAVEVVVPGQALEAGRRGQTIRVRNTGNGTVIRARVVEAGQVEPESMLSSPR
;
A
#
# COMPACT_ATOMS: atom_id res chain seq x y z
N MET A 1 26.10 -58.35 -15.19
CA MET A 1 24.76 -58.64 -14.64
C MET A 1 24.75 -58.18 -13.18
N LEU A 2 23.67 -57.52 -12.73
CA LEU A 2 23.42 -56.88 -11.40
C LEU A 2 24.08 -55.51 -11.20
N ILE A 3 23.40 -54.37 -11.43
CA ILE A 3 22.25 -53.74 -10.72
C ILE A 3 22.64 -53.25 -9.32
N GLY A 4 22.50 -51.94 -9.08
CA GLY A 4 22.61 -51.36 -7.74
C GLY A 4 22.46 -49.85 -7.71
N CYS A 5 21.37 -49.33 -8.29
CA CYS A 5 20.94 -47.95 -8.16
C CYS A 5 20.47 -47.69 -6.71
N CYS A 6 21.12 -46.79 -5.98
CA CYS A 6 20.59 -46.23 -4.74
C CYS A 6 20.53 -44.71 -4.87
N ALA A 7 19.39 -44.22 -5.39
CA ALA A 7 19.00 -42.83 -5.24
C ALA A 7 18.62 -42.59 -3.77
N LEU A 8 19.42 -41.80 -3.05
CA LEU A 8 19.00 -41.18 -1.79
C LEU A 8 18.00 -40.07 -2.11
N GLY A 9 16.72 -40.42 -2.13
CA GLY A 9 15.62 -39.46 -2.08
C GLY A 9 15.45 -38.96 -0.65
N ALA A 10 15.71 -37.67 -0.43
CA ALA A 10 15.31 -37.00 0.80
C ALA A 10 13.78 -36.93 0.86
N LEU A 11 13.16 -37.69 1.78
CA LEU A 11 11.73 -37.54 2.10
C LEU A 11 11.51 -36.19 2.79
N ALA A 12 10.93 -35.24 2.07
CA ALA A 12 10.19 -34.16 2.70
C ALA A 12 8.93 -34.79 3.33
N ALA A 13 8.85 -34.80 4.66
CA ALA A 13 7.67 -35.29 5.37
C ALA A 13 6.45 -34.43 5.00
N GLU A 14 5.37 -35.06 4.55
CA GLU A 14 4.10 -34.38 4.29
C GLU A 14 3.61 -33.71 5.59
N PRO A 15 3.18 -32.43 5.55
CA PRO A 15 2.64 -31.78 6.73
C PRO A 15 1.41 -32.57 7.23
N PRO A 16 1.28 -32.81 8.54
CA PRO A 16 0.11 -33.49 9.09
C PRO A 16 -1.16 -32.75 8.65
N LYS A 17 -2.21 -33.51 8.33
CA LYS A 17 -3.48 -33.04 7.72
C LYS A 17 -4.05 -31.76 8.38
N ASP A 18 -3.89 -31.60 9.68
CA ASP A 18 -4.32 -30.43 10.44
C ASP A 18 -3.49 -29.17 10.12
N GLU A 19 -2.16 -29.29 10.06
CA GLU A 19 -1.26 -28.18 9.73
C GLU A 19 -1.47 -27.72 8.29
N ALA A 20 -1.72 -28.65 7.36
CA ALA A 20 -2.06 -28.32 5.98
C ALA A 20 -3.37 -27.51 5.88
N ARG A 21 -4.42 -27.88 6.63
CA ARG A 21 -5.69 -27.12 6.68
C ARG A 21 -5.48 -25.70 7.21
N VAL A 22 -4.70 -25.56 8.29
CA VAL A 22 -4.38 -24.25 8.87
C VAL A 22 -3.49 -23.43 7.93
N ALA A 23 -2.53 -24.06 7.27
CA ALA A 23 -1.66 -23.41 6.29
C ALA A 23 -2.47 -22.85 5.11
N GLU A 24 -3.43 -23.60 4.60
CA GLU A 24 -4.28 -23.13 3.49
C GLU A 24 -5.13 -21.92 3.91
N ALA A 25 -5.82 -22.01 5.05
CA ALA A 25 -6.62 -20.89 5.56
C ALA A 25 -5.76 -19.63 5.84
N ALA A 26 -4.54 -19.82 6.37
CA ALA A 26 -3.60 -18.72 6.58
C ALA A 26 -3.08 -18.13 5.26
N ARG A 27 -2.85 -18.97 4.24
CA ARG A 27 -2.43 -18.53 2.90
C ARG A 27 -3.52 -17.69 2.24
N GLU A 28 -4.75 -18.18 2.22
CA GLU A 28 -5.90 -17.46 1.66
C GLU A 28 -6.06 -16.07 2.30
N LEU A 29 -6.00 -16.00 3.63
CA LEU A 29 -6.07 -14.74 4.37
C LEU A 29 -4.99 -13.74 3.94
N LEU A 30 -3.74 -14.19 3.80
CA LEU A 30 -2.63 -13.32 3.40
C LEU A 30 -2.69 -12.90 1.93
N LEU A 31 -3.19 -13.77 1.04
CA LEU A 31 -3.40 -13.42 -0.37
C LEU A 31 -4.52 -12.40 -0.53
N GLN A 32 -5.65 -12.55 0.18
CA GLN A 32 -6.72 -11.55 0.21
C GLN A 32 -6.21 -10.20 0.75
N GLN A 33 -5.32 -10.21 1.74
CA GLN A 33 -4.69 -8.99 2.22
C GLN A 33 -3.81 -8.35 1.12
N ALA A 34 -2.99 -9.14 0.43
CA ALA A 34 -2.14 -8.64 -0.65
C ALA A 34 -2.95 -8.05 -1.81
N GLU A 35 -4.08 -8.67 -2.17
CA GLU A 35 -5.01 -8.16 -3.19
C GLU A 35 -5.61 -6.80 -2.80
N ARG A 36 -6.03 -6.65 -1.54
CA ARG A 36 -6.57 -5.38 -1.02
C ARG A 36 -5.55 -4.24 -1.04
N GLU A 37 -4.27 -4.57 -0.83
CA GLU A 37 -3.16 -3.62 -0.90
C GLU A 37 -2.65 -3.43 -2.34
N GLY A 38 -3.10 -4.24 -3.30
CA GLY A 38 -2.70 -4.16 -4.72
C GLY A 38 -1.27 -4.64 -5.02
N TRP A 39 -0.68 -5.46 -4.14
CA TRP A 39 0.72 -5.88 -4.31
C TRP A 39 0.92 -6.87 -5.47
N ARG A 40 1.98 -6.64 -6.25
CA ARG A 40 2.35 -7.49 -7.40
C ARG A 40 3.10 -8.74 -6.96
N GLU A 41 2.75 -9.87 -7.56
CA GLU A 41 3.37 -11.19 -7.31
C GLU A 41 3.58 -11.55 -5.83
N PRO A 42 2.51 -11.59 -5.00
CA PRO A 42 2.65 -11.94 -3.60
C PRO A 42 3.08 -13.40 -3.44
N GLN A 43 4.12 -13.60 -2.64
CA GLN A 43 4.66 -14.91 -2.26
C GLN A 43 4.51 -15.10 -0.75
N VAL A 44 3.85 -16.20 -0.38
CA VAL A 44 3.57 -16.55 1.01
C VAL A 44 4.29 -17.85 1.36
N SER A 45 5.16 -17.77 2.37
CA SER A 45 5.74 -18.93 3.03
C SER A 45 5.26 -19.00 4.48
N LEU A 46 4.90 -20.22 4.93
CA LEU A 46 4.28 -20.47 6.22
C LEU A 46 5.05 -21.55 6.98
N ASP A 47 5.29 -21.30 8.26
CA ASP A 47 5.71 -22.29 9.26
C ASP A 47 4.55 -22.42 10.26
N VAL A 48 3.82 -23.53 10.19
CA VAL A 48 2.66 -23.82 11.03
C VAL A 48 3.09 -24.80 12.11
N ARG A 49 2.75 -24.50 13.37
CA ARG A 49 3.04 -25.40 14.49
C ARG A 49 1.85 -25.48 15.43
N ALA A 50 1.54 -26.69 15.90
CA ALA A 50 0.58 -26.86 16.98
C ALA A 50 1.04 -26.10 18.25
N ALA A 51 0.13 -25.35 18.85
CA ALA A 51 0.36 -24.63 20.10
C ALA A 51 0.20 -25.60 21.29
N GLY A 52 1.15 -26.54 21.42
CA GLY A 52 1.21 -27.53 22.51
C GLY A 52 1.30 -28.98 22.03
N SER A 53 1.54 -29.90 22.96
CA SER A 53 1.66 -31.35 22.72
C SER A 53 0.32 -32.10 22.65
N GLY A 54 -0.78 -31.38 22.37
CA GLY A 54 -2.12 -31.97 22.31
C GLY A 54 -2.27 -32.95 21.14
N ALA A 55 -3.07 -33.99 21.36
CA ALA A 55 -3.42 -34.99 20.34
C ALA A 55 -4.03 -34.34 19.08
N ALA A 56 -3.95 -35.04 17.94
CA ALA A 56 -4.56 -34.63 16.69
C ALA A 56 -6.04 -34.29 16.85
N ALA A 57 -6.59 -33.45 15.95
CA ALA A 57 -8.02 -33.18 15.93
C ALA A 57 -8.80 -34.50 15.95
N ARG A 58 -9.75 -34.64 16.88
CA ARG A 58 -10.49 -35.90 17.11
C ARG A 58 -11.57 -36.16 16.08
N CYS A 59 -11.82 -35.22 15.18
CA CYS A 59 -12.86 -35.29 14.15
C CYS A 59 -12.28 -35.31 12.74
N ALA A 60 -13.03 -35.88 11.78
CA ALA A 60 -12.60 -36.00 10.39
C ALA A 60 -12.56 -34.66 9.63
N GLN A 61 -13.40 -33.70 10.02
CA GLN A 61 -13.57 -32.40 9.37
C GLN A 61 -13.68 -31.27 10.42
N PRO A 62 -12.56 -30.81 10.99
CA PRO A 62 -12.57 -29.65 11.86
C PRO A 62 -12.81 -28.36 11.06
N GLU A 63 -13.51 -27.40 11.67
CA GLU A 63 -13.65 -26.02 11.19
C GLU A 63 -12.38 -25.23 11.57
N VAL A 64 -11.77 -24.51 10.62
CA VAL A 64 -10.62 -23.63 10.88
C VAL A 64 -11.13 -22.25 11.26
N ARG A 65 -10.67 -21.71 12.40
CA ARG A 65 -10.98 -20.35 12.85
C ARG A 65 -9.71 -19.53 13.05
N ALA A 66 -9.71 -18.32 12.53
CA ALA A 66 -8.71 -17.30 12.86
C ALA A 66 -9.00 -16.77 14.26
N ALA A 67 -8.08 -17.01 15.21
CA ALA A 67 -8.22 -16.54 16.59
C ALA A 67 -7.54 -15.18 16.79
N GLU A 68 -6.35 -14.98 16.21
CA GLU A 68 -5.61 -13.71 16.26
C GLU A 68 -4.78 -13.53 14.99
N THR A 69 -5.09 -12.53 14.17
CA THR A 69 -4.46 -12.30 12.86
C THR A 69 -3.99 -10.86 12.62
N THR A 70 -4.05 -10.00 13.64
CA THR A 70 -3.66 -8.59 13.54
C THR A 70 -2.19 -8.42 13.13
N ASN A 71 -1.30 -9.33 13.55
CA ASN A 71 0.07 -9.37 13.09
C ASN A 71 0.23 -10.41 11.96
N PRO A 72 0.38 -10.01 10.70
CA PRO A 72 0.46 -10.95 9.57
C PRO A 72 1.71 -11.86 9.64
N THR A 73 2.76 -11.48 10.39
CA THR A 73 3.97 -12.32 10.56
C THR A 73 3.79 -13.43 11.59
N ARG A 74 2.84 -13.28 12.52
CA ARG A 74 2.59 -14.23 13.62
C ARG A 74 1.11 -14.26 13.93
N MET A 75 0.44 -15.29 13.44
CA MET A 75 -1.00 -15.48 13.58
C MET A 75 -1.30 -16.71 14.44
N ARG A 76 -2.50 -16.74 15.03
CA ARG A 76 -3.04 -17.86 15.78
C ARG A 76 -4.32 -18.35 15.12
N PHE A 77 -4.38 -19.64 14.89
CA PHE A 77 -5.55 -20.34 14.34
C PHE A 77 -5.99 -21.44 15.30
N GLU A 78 -7.26 -21.80 15.23
CA GLU A 78 -7.85 -22.87 16.02
C GLU A 78 -8.69 -23.78 15.14
N LEU A 79 -8.47 -25.08 15.26
CA LEU A 79 -9.35 -26.10 14.72
C LEU A 79 -10.43 -26.39 15.75
N ARG A 80 -11.70 -26.33 15.35
CA ARG A 80 -12.85 -26.67 16.19
C ARG A 80 -13.60 -27.86 15.60
N CYS A 81 -13.83 -28.87 16.42
CA CYS A 81 -14.64 -30.03 16.07
C CYS A 81 -16.08 -29.88 16.57
N ALA A 82 -17.01 -30.62 15.97
CA ALA A 82 -18.41 -30.64 16.37
C ALA A 82 -18.64 -31.19 17.80
N ASP A 83 -17.70 -32.00 18.30
CA ASP A 83 -17.69 -32.53 19.67
C ASP A 83 -17.25 -31.49 20.72
N GLY A 84 -16.93 -30.27 20.29
CA GLY A 84 -16.46 -29.18 21.15
C GLY A 84 -14.96 -29.19 21.42
N SER A 85 -14.22 -30.19 20.94
CA SER A 85 -12.76 -30.19 21.06
C SER A 85 -12.12 -29.10 20.19
N THR A 86 -11.13 -28.41 20.74
CA THR A 86 -10.37 -27.38 20.03
C THR A 86 -8.88 -27.67 20.07
N ARG A 87 -8.18 -27.28 19.00
CA ARG A 87 -6.74 -27.38 18.89
C ARG A 87 -6.16 -26.12 18.29
N ALA A 88 -5.20 -25.52 18.97
CA ALA A 88 -4.62 -24.26 18.55
C ALA A 88 -3.31 -24.45 17.77
N PHE A 89 -3.04 -23.52 16.86
CA PHE A 89 -1.88 -23.47 15.99
C PHE A 89 -1.29 -22.06 15.97
N MET A 90 0.03 -21.99 16.03
CA MET A 90 0.79 -20.78 15.76
C MET A 90 1.30 -20.84 14.32
N VAL A 91 1.01 -19.79 13.56
CA VAL A 91 1.45 -19.64 12.18
C VAL A 91 2.45 -18.50 12.12
N ARG A 92 3.66 -18.78 11.66
CA ARG A 92 4.64 -17.78 11.29
C ARG A 92 4.64 -17.64 9.78
N ALA A 93 4.38 -16.43 9.31
CA ALA A 93 4.35 -16.17 7.88
C ALA A 93 5.47 -15.22 7.46
N ARG A 94 5.99 -15.45 6.26
CA ARG A 94 6.73 -14.43 5.52
C ARG A 94 5.96 -14.16 4.24
N LEU A 95 5.51 -12.93 4.10
CA LEU A 95 4.87 -12.42 2.90
C LEU A 95 5.86 -11.46 2.23
N SER A 96 6.17 -11.75 0.98
CA SER A 96 6.98 -10.88 0.12
C SER A 96 6.24 -10.57 -1.17
N ALA A 97 6.45 -9.39 -1.73
CA ALA A 97 5.87 -8.98 -2.99
C ALA A 97 6.86 -8.11 -3.76
N GLU A 98 6.63 -7.92 -5.05
CA GLU A 98 7.33 -6.90 -5.82
C GLU A 98 6.77 -5.52 -5.48
N VAL A 99 7.64 -4.64 -4.98
CA VAL A 99 7.27 -3.32 -4.49
C VAL A 99 8.23 -2.26 -5.00
N PRO A 100 7.76 -1.01 -5.16
CA PRO A 100 8.61 0.09 -5.56
C PRO A 100 9.59 0.47 -4.46
N VAL A 101 10.86 0.56 -4.83
CA VAL A 101 11.95 1.02 -3.99
C VAL A 101 12.72 2.13 -4.68
N ALA A 102 13.44 2.94 -3.90
CA ALA A 102 14.29 3.99 -4.45
C ALA A 102 15.50 3.38 -5.17
N ALA A 103 15.67 3.69 -6.45
CA ALA A 103 16.79 3.21 -7.27
C ALA A 103 18.16 3.74 -6.78
N ALA A 104 18.16 4.94 -6.22
CA ALA A 104 19.32 5.61 -5.64
C ALA A 104 18.91 6.39 -4.38
N ALA A 105 19.88 7.01 -3.70
CA ALA A 105 19.57 7.90 -2.59
C ALA A 105 18.84 9.15 -3.10
N LEU A 106 17.63 9.39 -2.58
CA LEU A 106 16.79 10.53 -2.94
C LEU A 106 16.87 11.59 -1.82
N PRO A 107 17.32 12.82 -2.11
CA PRO A 107 17.30 13.91 -1.14
C PRO A 107 15.87 14.41 -0.88
N ALA A 108 15.66 15.03 0.28
CA ALA A 108 14.38 15.67 0.60
C ALA A 108 14.05 16.78 -0.41
N GLY A 109 12.78 16.88 -0.80
CA GLY A 109 12.28 17.84 -1.78
C GLY A 109 12.45 17.41 -3.25
N ARG A 110 13.09 16.26 -3.52
CA ARG A 110 13.19 15.71 -4.88
C ARG A 110 11.84 15.22 -5.38
N VAL A 111 11.47 15.62 -6.60
CA VAL A 111 10.37 15.01 -7.34
C VAL A 111 10.87 13.68 -7.92
N LEU A 112 10.16 12.59 -7.67
CA LEU A 112 10.54 11.26 -8.15
C LEU A 112 10.23 11.14 -9.65
N ALA A 113 11.24 10.80 -10.44
CA ALA A 113 11.09 10.41 -11.83
C ALA A 113 10.92 8.87 -11.97
N GLU A 114 10.63 8.38 -13.18
CA GLU A 114 10.54 6.94 -13.45
C GLU A 114 11.85 6.22 -13.10
N ASP A 115 13.00 6.77 -13.47
CA ASP A 115 14.32 6.20 -13.18
C ASP A 115 14.69 6.19 -11.68
N ASP A 116 13.98 6.96 -10.85
CA ASP A 116 14.20 6.98 -9.40
C ASP A 116 13.52 5.79 -8.69
N VAL A 117 12.66 5.03 -9.40
CA VAL A 117 11.82 3.98 -8.83
C VAL A 117 12.06 2.67 -9.57
N VAL A 118 12.41 1.62 -8.82
CA VAL A 118 12.55 0.26 -9.36
C VAL A 118 11.69 -0.71 -8.57
N LEU A 119 11.18 -1.75 -9.22
CA LEU A 119 10.49 -2.83 -8.54
C LEU A 119 11.51 -3.84 -8.01
N GLN A 120 11.41 -4.15 -6.73
CA GLN A 120 12.21 -5.19 -6.09
C GLN A 120 11.36 -6.03 -5.16
N ARG A 121 11.70 -7.32 -5.05
CA ARG A 121 11.03 -8.24 -4.13
C ARG A 121 11.47 -7.97 -2.70
N HIS A 122 10.54 -7.54 -1.85
CA HIS A 122 10.79 -7.31 -0.43
C HIS A 122 9.76 -8.00 0.45
N ALA A 123 10.12 -8.22 1.71
CA ALA A 123 9.17 -8.60 2.74
C ALA A 123 8.23 -7.42 3.04
N VAL A 124 6.93 -7.66 2.90
CA VAL A 124 5.87 -6.63 3.00
C VAL A 124 4.98 -6.83 4.22
N ALA A 125 5.11 -7.95 4.93
CA ALA A 125 4.44 -8.15 6.21
C ALA A 125 5.04 -7.25 7.29
N GLY A 126 4.31 -6.22 7.71
CA GLY A 126 4.74 -5.27 8.74
C GLY A 126 4.19 -3.86 8.53
N SER A 127 4.66 -2.90 9.33
CA SER A 127 4.27 -1.49 9.26
C SER A 127 5.45 -0.64 8.82
N PRO A 128 5.24 0.42 7.99
CA PRO A 128 4.10 0.74 7.14
C PRO A 128 4.07 -0.08 5.84
N PRO A 129 2.90 -0.28 5.19
CA PRO A 129 2.84 -0.92 3.88
C PRO A 129 3.54 -0.07 2.81
N PRO A 130 4.29 -0.70 1.89
CA PRO A 130 4.81 -0.04 0.69
C PRO A 130 3.68 0.33 -0.28
N LEU A 131 3.97 1.24 -1.20
CA LEU A 131 3.10 1.51 -2.34
C LEU A 131 2.91 0.24 -3.18
N ALA A 132 1.76 0.14 -3.83
CA ALA A 132 1.42 -1.00 -4.68
C ALA A 132 2.18 -0.95 -6.01
N ALA A 133 2.25 0.24 -6.58
CA ALA A 133 2.74 0.46 -7.92
C ALA A 133 3.87 1.52 -7.95
N ALA A 134 4.77 1.43 -8.93
CA ALA A 134 5.83 2.43 -9.12
C ALA A 134 5.23 3.76 -9.56
N GLU A 135 4.17 3.67 -10.34
CA GLU A 135 3.32 4.75 -10.85
C GLU A 135 2.71 5.58 -9.73
N ASP A 136 2.48 4.98 -8.55
CA ASP A 136 1.99 5.70 -7.38
C ASP A 136 3.07 6.62 -6.77
N ALA A 137 4.34 6.39 -7.05
CA ALA A 137 5.47 7.16 -6.52
C ALA A 137 5.94 8.25 -7.48
N VAL A 138 5.90 7.99 -8.79
CA VAL A 138 6.36 8.93 -9.82
C VAL A 138 5.57 10.24 -9.76
N GLY A 139 6.26 11.37 -9.86
CA GLY A 139 5.69 12.72 -9.75
C GLY A 139 5.44 13.19 -8.31
N ARG A 140 5.54 12.31 -7.30
CA ARG A 140 5.51 12.72 -5.89
C ARG A 140 6.85 13.27 -5.43
N VAL A 141 6.84 13.95 -4.28
CA VAL A 141 8.01 14.60 -3.71
C VAL A 141 8.50 13.85 -2.48
N ALA A 142 9.79 13.53 -2.43
CA ALA A 142 10.42 12.95 -1.25
C ALA A 142 10.29 13.92 -0.05
N ARG A 143 9.49 13.56 0.95
CA ARG A 143 9.25 14.38 2.15
C ARG A 143 10.50 14.50 3.03
N ARG A 144 11.35 13.48 3.00
CA ARG A 144 12.65 13.40 3.68
C ARG A 144 13.63 12.64 2.80
N SER A 145 14.90 12.56 3.20
CA SER A 145 15.85 11.71 2.47
C SER A 145 15.44 10.25 2.54
N ILE A 146 15.50 9.57 1.40
CA ILE A 146 15.18 8.15 1.21
C ILE A 146 16.45 7.46 0.73
N GLY A 147 16.86 6.38 1.41
CA GLY A 147 18.05 5.62 1.03
C GLY A 147 17.83 4.78 -0.22
N ALA A 148 18.91 4.46 -0.95
CA ALA A 148 18.85 3.50 -2.05
C ALA A 148 18.36 2.12 -1.56
N GLY A 149 17.50 1.46 -2.33
CA GLY A 149 16.87 0.18 -1.97
C GLY A 149 15.81 0.28 -0.88
N GLN A 150 15.49 1.48 -0.38
CA GLN A 150 14.44 1.65 0.61
C GLN A 150 13.06 1.58 -0.05
N MET A 151 12.16 0.77 0.53
CA MET A 151 10.77 0.68 0.11
C MET A 151 10.06 2.04 0.18
N LEU A 152 9.40 2.41 -0.92
CA LEU A 152 8.63 3.63 -1.01
C LEU A 152 7.27 3.40 -0.34
N THR A 153 6.95 4.24 0.63
CA THR A 153 5.67 4.22 1.35
C THR A 153 5.04 5.61 1.22
N ALA A 154 3.71 5.69 1.30
CA ALA A 154 3.00 6.98 1.26
C ALA A 154 3.48 7.98 2.33
N ARG A 155 4.03 7.49 3.47
CA ARG A 155 4.56 8.35 4.54
C ARG A 155 5.87 9.06 4.19
N LEU A 156 6.58 8.57 3.18
CA LEU A 156 7.84 9.13 2.70
C LEU A 156 7.64 10.18 1.60
N LEU A 157 6.43 10.27 1.03
CA LEU A 157 6.16 11.06 -0.16
C LEU A 157 5.03 12.06 0.11
N ASP A 158 5.23 13.27 -0.39
CA ASP A 158 4.22 14.32 -0.45
C ASP A 158 3.73 14.50 -1.89
N GLU A 159 2.51 15.00 -2.06
CA GLU A 159 2.04 15.47 -3.38
C GLU A 159 2.88 16.67 -3.86
N PRO A 160 3.14 16.79 -5.17
CA PRO A 160 3.91 17.90 -5.72
C PRO A 160 3.19 19.23 -5.53
N LEU A 161 3.97 20.30 -5.37
CA LEU A 161 3.45 21.65 -5.46
C LEU A 161 3.08 21.92 -6.92
N LEU A 162 1.79 22.14 -7.18
CA LEU A 162 1.27 22.48 -8.50
C LEU A 162 1.26 23.99 -8.74
N VAL A 163 1.26 24.77 -7.64
CA VAL A 163 1.33 26.23 -7.67
C VAL A 163 2.32 26.69 -6.60
N ARG A 164 3.23 27.58 -6.98
CA ARG A 164 4.18 28.25 -6.06
C ARG A 164 3.70 29.66 -5.75
N ARG A 165 4.11 30.18 -4.58
CA ARG A 165 3.88 31.59 -4.24
C ARG A 165 4.55 32.50 -5.26
N GLY A 166 3.80 33.48 -5.75
CA GLY A 166 4.23 34.46 -6.75
C GLY A 166 4.03 33.99 -8.20
N GLU A 167 3.67 32.72 -8.42
CA GLU A 167 3.46 32.14 -9.74
C GLU A 167 2.22 32.74 -10.43
N ALA A 168 2.30 32.93 -11.75
CA ALA A 168 1.15 33.30 -12.56
C ALA A 168 0.24 32.09 -12.72
N VAL A 169 -1.05 32.27 -12.43
CA VAL A 169 -2.06 31.21 -12.48
C VAL A 169 -3.27 31.65 -13.30
N GLN A 170 -4.02 30.68 -13.81
CA GLN A 170 -5.32 30.90 -14.43
C GLN A 170 -6.42 30.57 -13.42
N ILE A 171 -7.23 31.57 -13.09
CA ILE A 171 -8.46 31.40 -12.32
C ILE A 171 -9.53 30.95 -13.30
N ARG A 172 -9.88 29.65 -13.25
CA ARG A 172 -10.97 29.08 -14.05
C ARG A 172 -12.23 29.00 -13.21
N ALA A 173 -13.32 29.48 -13.79
CA ALA A 173 -14.61 29.59 -13.14
C ALA A 173 -15.64 28.99 -14.08
N ARG A 174 -16.18 27.82 -13.75
CA ARG A 174 -17.17 27.14 -14.57
C ARG A 174 -18.53 27.10 -13.87
N ARG A 175 -19.58 27.56 -14.58
CA ARG A 175 -20.97 27.43 -14.17
C ARG A 175 -21.81 27.03 -15.38
N ASP A 176 -22.46 25.87 -15.30
CA ASP A 176 -23.24 25.28 -16.40
C ASP A 176 -22.41 25.18 -17.71
N ALA A 177 -22.85 25.91 -18.75
CA ALA A 177 -22.19 25.98 -20.06
C ALA A 177 -21.20 27.14 -20.21
N VAL A 178 -20.98 27.94 -19.15
CA VAL A 178 -20.11 29.12 -19.20
C VAL A 178 -18.82 28.85 -18.43
N GLU A 179 -17.68 29.02 -19.10
CA GLU A 179 -16.35 29.03 -18.51
C GLU A 179 -15.76 30.44 -18.61
N VAL A 180 -15.27 30.95 -17.49
CA VAL A 180 -14.56 32.23 -17.40
C VAL A 180 -13.13 31.93 -16.95
N VAL A 181 -12.16 32.43 -17.72
CA VAL A 181 -10.73 32.27 -17.42
C VAL A 181 -10.11 33.64 -17.22
N VAL A 182 -9.51 33.87 -16.05
CA VAL A 182 -8.91 35.16 -15.69
C VAL A 182 -7.47 34.96 -15.21
N PRO A 183 -6.50 35.79 -15.64
CA PRO A 183 -5.14 35.72 -15.11
C PRO A 183 -5.10 36.16 -13.65
N GLY A 184 -4.28 35.48 -12.87
CA GLY A 184 -4.03 35.77 -11.47
C GLY A 184 -2.60 35.49 -11.07
N GLN A 185 -2.26 35.89 -9.86
CA GLN A 185 -1.00 35.61 -9.21
C GLN A 185 -1.25 34.90 -7.88
N ALA A 186 -0.64 33.73 -7.70
CA ALA A 186 -0.73 32.99 -6.46
C ALA A 186 -0.01 33.73 -5.32
N LEU A 187 -0.67 33.92 -4.19
CA LEU A 187 -0.06 34.49 -2.99
C LEU A 187 0.48 33.41 -2.03
N GLU A 188 0.08 32.16 -2.24
CA GLU A 188 0.46 30.99 -1.45
C GLU A 188 0.82 29.85 -2.39
N ALA A 189 1.67 28.94 -1.91
CA ALA A 189 1.93 27.69 -2.62
C ALA A 189 0.82 26.67 -2.29
N GLY A 190 0.49 25.82 -3.26
CA GLY A 190 -0.59 24.85 -3.11
C GLY A 190 -0.35 23.58 -3.91
N ARG A 191 -0.84 22.48 -3.35
CA ARG A 191 -0.95 21.16 -4.00
C ARG A 191 -2.35 20.97 -4.55
N ARG A 192 -2.56 19.98 -5.41
CA ARG A 192 -3.90 19.64 -5.92
C ARG A 192 -4.93 19.56 -4.79
N GLY A 193 -6.06 20.23 -4.98
CA GLY A 193 -7.18 20.28 -4.03
C GLY A 193 -7.02 21.25 -2.85
N GLN A 194 -5.84 21.85 -2.63
CA GLN A 194 -5.64 22.83 -1.57
C GLN A 194 -6.20 24.19 -1.96
N THR A 195 -6.84 24.88 -1.00
CA THR A 195 -7.29 26.27 -1.16
C THR A 195 -6.14 27.23 -0.87
N ILE A 196 -5.79 28.06 -1.85
CA ILE A 196 -4.76 29.10 -1.75
C ILE A 196 -5.34 30.49 -2.01
N ARG A 197 -4.70 31.52 -1.47
CA ARG A 197 -5.01 32.91 -1.84
C ARG A 197 -4.40 33.26 -3.20
N VAL A 198 -5.21 33.87 -4.07
CA VAL A 198 -4.82 34.28 -5.42
C VAL A 198 -5.28 35.72 -5.65
N ARG A 199 -4.40 36.56 -6.18
CA ARG A 199 -4.73 37.93 -6.60
C ARG A 199 -5.06 37.93 -8.08
N ASN A 200 -6.24 38.41 -8.46
CA ASN A 200 -6.58 38.68 -9.84
C ASN A 200 -5.72 39.86 -10.36
N THR A 201 -4.97 39.65 -11.44
CA THR A 201 -4.06 40.68 -11.97
C THR A 201 -4.78 41.77 -12.76
N GLY A 202 -6.01 41.52 -13.21
CA GLY A 202 -6.82 42.50 -13.94
C GLY A 202 -7.49 43.55 -13.05
N ASN A 203 -7.87 43.20 -11.82
CA ASN A 203 -8.59 44.11 -10.90
C ASN A 203 -8.00 44.18 -9.48
N GLY A 204 -6.92 43.45 -9.19
CA GLY A 204 -6.24 43.46 -7.89
C GLY A 204 -6.95 42.72 -6.75
N THR A 205 -8.14 42.17 -6.98
CA THR A 205 -8.93 41.49 -5.94
C THR A 205 -8.27 40.19 -5.52
N VAL A 206 -8.23 39.92 -4.21
CA VAL A 206 -7.71 38.65 -3.66
C VAL A 206 -8.86 37.71 -3.35
N ILE A 207 -8.81 36.50 -3.90
CA ILE A 207 -9.82 35.45 -3.71
C ILE A 207 -9.18 34.19 -3.13
N ARG A 208 -10.01 33.32 -2.55
CA ARG A 208 -9.64 31.93 -2.21
C ARG A 208 -10.00 31.02 -3.39
N ALA A 209 -9.03 30.25 -3.84
CA ALA A 209 -9.21 29.34 -4.96
C ALA A 209 -8.54 27.98 -4.67
N ARG A 210 -9.20 26.90 -5.06
CA ARG A 210 -8.70 25.53 -4.98
C ARG A 210 -7.76 25.26 -6.16
N VAL A 211 -6.58 24.73 -5.90
CA VAL A 211 -5.66 24.30 -6.97
C VAL A 211 -6.22 23.07 -7.67
N VAL A 212 -6.37 23.13 -8.99
CA VAL A 212 -6.92 22.02 -9.79
C VAL A 212 -5.79 21.30 -10.51
N GLU A 213 -4.95 22.07 -11.22
CA GLU A 213 -3.82 21.59 -12.01
C GLU A 213 -2.64 22.56 -11.89
N ALA A 214 -1.50 22.20 -12.49
CA ALA A 214 -0.34 23.09 -12.56
C ALA A 214 -0.73 24.45 -13.16
N GLY A 215 -0.52 25.52 -12.39
CA GLY A 215 -0.88 26.88 -12.79
C GLY A 215 -2.39 27.16 -12.93
N GLN A 216 -3.28 26.28 -12.47
CA GLN A 216 -4.74 26.46 -12.61
C GLN A 216 -5.46 26.34 -11.26
N VAL A 217 -6.39 27.26 -11.01
CA VAL A 217 -7.14 27.35 -9.74
C VAL A 217 -8.62 27.65 -9.99
N GLU A 218 -9.50 27.16 -9.11
CA GLU A 218 -10.95 27.37 -9.15
C GLU A 218 -11.45 28.13 -7.91
N PRO A 219 -12.23 29.22 -8.04
CA PRO A 219 -12.76 29.97 -6.90
C PRO A 219 -13.63 29.11 -5.97
N GLU A 220 -13.39 29.20 -4.66
CA GLU A 220 -14.18 28.46 -3.65
C GLU A 220 -15.62 28.99 -3.50
N SER A 221 -15.83 30.28 -3.76
CA SER A 221 -17.09 30.99 -3.49
C SER A 221 -18.23 30.70 -4.48
N MET A 222 -18.12 29.70 -5.37
CA MET A 222 -19.24 29.25 -6.20
C MET A 222 -20.09 28.15 -5.54
N LEU A 223 -19.64 27.58 -4.42
CA LEU A 223 -20.36 26.53 -3.70
C LEU A 223 -21.42 27.06 -2.71
N SER A 224 -21.55 28.38 -2.57
CA SER A 224 -22.54 29.01 -1.70
C SER A 224 -23.24 30.14 -2.44
N SER A 225 -24.33 29.80 -3.12
CA SER A 225 -25.47 30.72 -3.21
C SER A 225 -26.63 30.01 -2.52
N PRO A 226 -26.95 30.34 -1.25
CA PRO A 226 -28.33 30.16 -0.81
C PRO A 226 -29.20 31.09 -1.67
N ARG A 227 -30.38 30.60 -2.01
CA ARG A 227 -31.43 31.34 -2.71
C ARG A 227 -31.85 32.58 -1.93
#